data_AF-A0A1W0WG86-F1
#
_entry.id   AF-A0A1W0WG86-F1
#
_cell.length_a   1.000
_cell.length_b   1.000
_cell.length_c   1.000
_cell.angle_alpha   90.00
_cell.angle_beta   90.00
_cell.angle_gamma   90.00
#
_symmetry.space_group_name_H-M   'P 1'
#
loop_
_entity.id
_entity.type
_entity.pdbx_description
1 polymer ?
#
loop_
_entity_poly.entity_id
_entity_poly.type
_entity_poly.pdbx_seq_one_letter_code
_entity_poly.pdbx_strand_id
1 'polypeptide(L)'
;MPGSGKKVLGVELAPASVPLERRLQTLAAFGAFLIFTFGGATSLIVLIYLLFGRFWWISFLYAIWYIYDWDSSSRGGHRLQWVRGLRSQKYLRDFFPIKLHKTAELDPNQNYIMGYHPHGVMSIGGFNNFGTDATGFPDKFPGIKPYFLTLKLLHQLPIYREYISAYGVCDVSKESIEYILRQPTKGNAVVIVIGGAKESLEANPHHTTDAERIVLLNRKGFVKMALRQGANLVPVYSFGENDIYHLVLDNEPGSRVRKFQRAWQKLFGFAPIIFAGRGLFNYNFGMVPYRVPINTVVGKPIIVEKDPSPSQEKIDNLHERYMKELRTLFDDHKGKYGYGEQKIEFIE
;
A
#
# COMPACT_ATOMS: atom_id res chain seq x y z
N MET A 1 10.22 0.60 -31.07
CA MET A 1 8.74 0.59 -30.92
C MET A 1 8.30 -0.86 -30.77
N PRO A 2 7.61 -1.26 -29.68
CA PRO A 2 6.99 -2.58 -29.63
C PRO A 2 5.81 -2.57 -30.60
N GLY A 3 5.78 -3.52 -31.54
CA GLY A 3 4.80 -3.56 -32.63
C GLY A 3 3.35 -3.45 -32.14
N SER A 4 2.56 -2.62 -32.83
CA SER A 4 1.14 -2.44 -32.55
C SER A 4 0.42 -3.78 -32.54
N GLY A 5 -0.33 -4.06 -31.48
CA GLY A 5 -1.12 -5.27 -31.34
C GLY A 5 -2.14 -5.41 -32.48
N LYS A 6 -2.52 -6.65 -32.83
CA LYS A 6 -3.65 -6.86 -33.75
C LYS A 6 -4.92 -6.35 -33.05
N LYS A 7 -5.63 -5.40 -33.67
CA LYS A 7 -6.96 -4.99 -33.23
C LYS A 7 -8.00 -5.96 -33.79
N VAL A 8 -8.73 -6.64 -32.92
CA VAL A 8 -9.83 -7.54 -33.28
C VAL A 8 -11.06 -7.08 -32.49
N LEU A 9 -12.12 -6.66 -33.18
CA LEU A 9 -13.37 -6.19 -32.55
C LEU A 9 -13.16 -5.11 -31.47
N GLY A 10 -12.26 -4.15 -31.71
CA GLY A 10 -11.93 -3.07 -30.76
C GLY A 10 -10.97 -3.46 -29.62
N VAL A 11 -10.64 -4.74 -29.49
CA VAL A 11 -9.67 -5.24 -28.50
C VAL A 11 -8.28 -5.26 -29.11
N GLU A 12 -7.34 -4.56 -28.48
CA GLU A 12 -5.93 -4.58 -28.89
C GLU A 12 -5.20 -5.75 -28.21
N LEU A 13 -4.90 -6.80 -28.99
CA LEU A 13 -4.27 -8.02 -28.50
C LEU A 13 -2.76 -7.84 -28.32
N ALA A 14 -2.20 -8.47 -27.29
CA ALA A 14 -0.77 -8.54 -27.10
C ALA A 14 -0.08 -9.29 -28.26
N PRO A 15 1.00 -8.76 -28.86
CA PRO A 15 1.73 -9.47 -29.89
C PRO A 15 2.25 -10.84 -29.42
N ALA A 16 2.26 -11.83 -30.31
CA ALA A 16 2.85 -13.15 -30.00
C ALA A 16 4.36 -13.05 -29.67
N SER A 17 5.05 -12.05 -30.22
CA SER A 17 6.50 -11.79 -30.06
C SER A 17 6.88 -11.07 -28.76
N VAL A 18 5.98 -10.95 -27.77
CA VAL A 18 6.32 -10.37 -26.46
C VAL A 18 7.37 -11.25 -25.74
N PRO A 19 8.53 -10.70 -25.32
CA PRO A 19 9.58 -11.46 -24.63
C PRO A 19 9.10 -12.15 -23.36
N LEU A 20 9.71 -13.30 -23.01
CA LEU A 20 9.36 -14.08 -21.81
C LEU A 20 9.37 -13.23 -20.53
N GLU A 21 10.36 -12.35 -20.38
CA GLU A 21 10.46 -11.47 -19.22
C GLU A 21 9.23 -10.56 -19.05
N ARG A 22 8.71 -9.99 -20.15
CA ARG A 22 7.48 -9.19 -20.11
C ARG A 22 6.23 -10.02 -19.78
N ARG A 23 6.23 -11.29 -20.15
CA ARG A 23 5.17 -12.24 -19.76
C ARG A 23 5.24 -12.55 -18.27
N LEU A 24 6.43 -12.77 -17.72
CA LEU A 24 6.65 -12.99 -16.28
C LEU A 24 6.27 -11.77 -15.44
N GLN A 25 6.58 -10.56 -15.90
CA GLN A 25 6.12 -9.31 -15.28
C GLN A 25 4.59 -9.20 -15.26
N THR A 26 3.94 -9.56 -16.38
CA THR A 26 2.47 -9.58 -16.46
C THR A 26 1.88 -10.64 -15.53
N LEU A 27 2.48 -11.83 -15.46
CA LEU A 27 2.06 -12.90 -14.56
C LEU A 27 2.20 -12.49 -13.10
N ALA A 28 3.28 -11.78 -12.74
CA ALA A 28 3.49 -11.25 -11.39
C ALA A 28 2.42 -10.22 -11.02
N ALA A 29 2.09 -9.28 -11.92
CA ALA A 29 1.03 -8.30 -11.71
C ALA A 29 -0.35 -8.95 -11.57
N PHE A 30 -0.65 -9.94 -12.42
CA PHE A 30 -1.90 -10.70 -12.33
C PHE A 30 -1.97 -11.54 -11.05
N GLY A 31 -0.89 -12.20 -10.66
CA GLY A 31 -0.80 -12.95 -9.40
C GLY A 31 -0.99 -12.04 -8.18
N ALA A 32 -0.38 -10.84 -8.18
CA ALA A 32 -0.59 -9.85 -7.12
C ALA A 32 -2.06 -9.41 -7.02
N PHE A 33 -2.72 -9.18 -8.16
CA PHE A 33 -4.16 -8.93 -8.21
C PHE A 33 -4.98 -10.09 -7.63
N LEU A 34 -4.74 -11.33 -8.08
CA LEU A 34 -5.48 -12.49 -7.59
C LEU A 34 -5.32 -12.71 -6.08
N ILE A 35 -4.10 -12.55 -5.57
CA ILE A 35 -3.82 -12.69 -4.14
C ILE A 35 -4.55 -11.61 -3.36
N PHE A 36 -4.45 -10.35 -3.77
CA PHE A 36 -5.12 -9.24 -3.10
C PHE A 36 -6.65 -9.37 -3.08
N THR A 37 -7.25 -9.77 -4.21
CA THR A 37 -8.72 -9.81 -4.35
C THR A 37 -9.33 -11.11 -3.83
N PHE A 38 -8.71 -12.26 -4.11
CA PHE A 38 -9.30 -13.57 -3.84
C PHE A 38 -8.54 -14.39 -2.80
N GLY A 39 -7.28 -14.02 -2.47
CA GLY A 39 -6.40 -14.84 -1.65
C GLY A 39 -7.01 -15.24 -0.30
N GLY A 40 -7.66 -14.31 0.40
CA GLY A 40 -8.34 -14.60 1.67
C GLY A 40 -9.51 -15.58 1.53
N ALA A 41 -10.38 -15.36 0.54
CA ALA A 41 -11.55 -16.21 0.32
C ALA A 41 -11.13 -17.62 -0.15
N THR A 42 -10.20 -17.70 -1.11
CA THR A 42 -9.64 -18.97 -1.58
C THR A 42 -8.99 -19.75 -0.44
N SER A 43 -8.24 -19.07 0.42
CA SER A 43 -7.61 -19.70 1.58
C SER A 43 -8.61 -20.31 2.55
N LEU A 44 -9.70 -19.60 2.85
CA LEU A 44 -10.76 -20.11 3.71
C LEU A 44 -11.47 -21.32 3.08
N ILE A 45 -11.80 -21.24 1.79
CA ILE A 45 -12.42 -22.35 1.04
C ILE A 45 -11.52 -23.59 1.09
N VAL A 46 -10.21 -23.43 0.90
CA VAL A 46 -9.25 -24.55 0.97
C VAL A 46 -9.26 -25.19 2.36
N LEU A 47 -9.20 -24.40 3.44
CA LEU A 47 -9.23 -24.96 4.79
C LEU A 47 -10.54 -25.67 5.13
N ILE A 48 -11.67 -25.11 4.69
CA ILE A 48 -12.99 -25.74 4.85
C ILE A 48 -13.03 -27.06 4.07
N TYR A 49 -12.58 -27.06 2.81
CA TYR A 49 -12.52 -28.27 2.00
C TYR A 49 -11.65 -29.36 2.64
N LEU A 50 -10.45 -29.00 3.13
CA LEU A 50 -9.56 -29.93 3.82
C LEU A 50 -10.20 -30.49 5.09
N LEU A 51 -10.92 -29.67 5.85
CA LEU A 51 -11.58 -30.06 7.11
C LEU A 51 -12.60 -31.19 6.91
N PHE A 52 -13.29 -31.23 5.77
CA PHE A 52 -14.27 -32.27 5.45
C PHE A 52 -13.69 -33.43 4.62
N GLY A 53 -12.39 -33.40 4.32
CA GLY A 53 -11.71 -34.42 3.53
C GLY A 53 -10.79 -35.33 4.34
N ARG A 54 -10.05 -36.20 3.62
CA ARG A 54 -9.00 -37.07 4.20
C ARG A 54 -7.89 -36.29 4.92
N PHE A 55 -7.74 -35.00 4.60
CA PHE A 55 -6.67 -34.13 5.10
C PHE A 55 -7.13 -33.18 6.21
N TRP A 56 -8.21 -33.50 6.93
CA TRP A 56 -8.79 -32.65 7.99
C TRP A 56 -7.79 -32.25 9.09
N TRP A 57 -6.81 -33.11 9.36
CA TRP A 57 -5.76 -32.88 10.34
C TRP A 57 -4.91 -31.66 10.00
N ILE A 58 -4.77 -31.29 8.72
CA ILE A 58 -4.06 -30.05 8.31
C ILE A 58 -4.81 -28.83 8.83
N SER A 59 -6.12 -28.76 8.61
CA SER A 59 -6.95 -27.64 9.10
C SER A 59 -6.96 -27.57 10.63
N PHE A 60 -6.98 -28.73 11.29
CA PHE A 60 -6.91 -28.81 12.76
C PHE A 60 -5.58 -28.30 13.31
N LEU A 61 -4.44 -28.76 12.80
CA LEU A 61 -3.11 -28.29 13.21
C LEU A 61 -2.93 -26.81 12.92
N TYR A 62 -3.41 -26.35 11.76
CA TYR A 62 -3.40 -24.94 11.41
C TYR A 62 -4.25 -24.10 12.37
N ALA A 63 -5.42 -24.59 12.80
CA ALA A 63 -6.23 -23.88 13.79
C ALA A 63 -5.51 -23.73 15.15
N ILE A 64 -4.78 -24.76 15.60
CA ILE A 64 -3.94 -24.67 16.81
C ILE A 64 -2.88 -23.60 16.64
N TRP A 65 -2.13 -23.62 15.52
CA TRP A 65 -1.14 -22.59 15.20
C TRP A 65 -1.76 -21.20 15.16
N TYR A 66 -2.90 -21.06 14.50
CA TYR A 66 -3.60 -19.80 14.33
C TYR A 66 -4.00 -19.17 15.68
N ILE A 67 -4.49 -19.99 16.62
CA ILE A 67 -4.84 -19.55 17.98
C ILE A 67 -3.59 -19.16 18.76
N TYR A 68 -2.54 -19.99 18.71
CA TYR A 68 -1.27 -19.68 19.38
C TYR A 68 -0.66 -18.37 18.87
N ASP A 69 -0.71 -18.15 17.56
CA ASP A 69 -0.09 -17.02 16.88
C ASP A 69 -1.01 -15.78 16.75
N TRP A 70 -2.17 -15.76 17.42
CA TRP A 70 -3.26 -14.80 17.18
C TRP A 70 -2.81 -13.33 17.12
N ASP A 71 -1.92 -12.90 18.00
CA ASP A 71 -1.48 -11.50 18.13
C ASP A 71 -0.28 -11.13 17.25
N SER A 72 0.28 -12.04 16.46
CA SER A 72 1.57 -11.82 15.78
C SER A 72 1.60 -10.60 14.87
N SER A 73 0.48 -10.28 14.20
CA SER A 73 0.36 -9.09 13.35
C SER A 73 0.56 -7.78 14.11
N SER A 74 0.26 -7.77 15.42
CA SER A 74 0.43 -6.62 16.32
C SER A 74 1.73 -6.67 17.11
N ARG A 75 2.55 -7.71 16.89
CA ARG A 75 3.81 -7.97 17.58
C ARG A 75 4.98 -8.12 16.59
N GLY A 76 4.93 -7.40 15.47
CA GLY A 76 6.03 -7.31 14.51
C GLY A 76 6.02 -8.37 13.40
N GLY A 77 5.04 -9.27 13.39
CA GLY A 77 4.85 -10.29 12.34
C GLY A 77 6.01 -11.29 12.21
N HIS A 78 5.94 -12.12 11.17
CA HIS A 78 6.90 -13.19 10.89
C HIS A 78 7.75 -12.88 9.67
N ARG A 79 8.47 -11.76 9.72
CA ARG A 79 9.27 -11.29 8.58
C ARG A 79 10.32 -12.33 8.15
N LEU A 80 10.19 -12.84 6.93
CA LEU A 80 11.14 -13.75 6.29
C LEU A 80 11.94 -13.01 5.21
N GLN A 81 13.24 -12.87 5.42
CA GLN A 81 14.10 -12.06 4.54
C GLN A 81 14.16 -12.61 3.11
N TRP A 82 14.15 -13.93 2.93
CA TRP A 82 14.15 -14.54 1.59
C TRP A 82 12.83 -14.31 0.84
N VAL A 83 11.70 -14.19 1.55
CA VAL A 83 10.37 -13.89 0.95
C VAL A 83 10.35 -12.46 0.39
N ARG A 84 10.89 -11.51 1.14
CA ARG A 84 11.02 -10.11 0.70
C ARG A 84 11.91 -9.94 -0.54
N GLY A 85 12.88 -10.84 -0.73
CA GLY A 85 13.80 -10.87 -1.86
C GLY A 85 13.32 -11.68 -3.07
N LEU A 86 12.10 -12.24 -3.06
CA LEU A 86 11.61 -13.10 -4.14
C LEU A 86 11.63 -12.40 -5.50
N ARG A 87 12.04 -13.15 -6.53
CA ARG A 87 12.16 -12.64 -7.91
C ARG A 87 10.82 -12.17 -8.49
N SER A 88 9.70 -12.75 -8.05
CA SER A 88 8.34 -12.28 -8.40
C SER A 88 8.11 -10.81 -8.04
N GLN A 89 8.69 -10.33 -6.94
CA GLN A 89 8.56 -8.92 -6.53
C GLN A 89 9.38 -7.99 -7.41
N LYS A 90 10.51 -8.45 -7.95
CA LYS A 90 11.29 -7.73 -8.98
C LYS A 90 10.52 -7.67 -10.30
N TYR A 91 9.87 -8.77 -10.69
CA TYR A 91 8.98 -8.76 -11.87
C TYR A 91 7.78 -7.81 -11.68
N LEU A 92 7.19 -7.75 -10.49
CA LEU A 92 6.14 -6.79 -10.18
C LEU A 92 6.65 -5.34 -10.26
N ARG A 93 7.82 -5.05 -9.67
CA ARG A 93 8.51 -3.76 -9.79
C ARG A 93 8.72 -3.36 -11.25
N ASP A 94 9.22 -4.27 -12.08
CA ASP A 94 9.53 -4.02 -13.49
C ASP A 94 8.29 -3.99 -14.39
N PHE A 95 7.15 -4.50 -13.90
CA PHE A 95 5.86 -4.30 -14.54
C PHE A 95 5.44 -2.82 -14.46
N PHE A 96 5.53 -2.20 -13.28
CA PHE A 96 5.16 -0.79 -13.03
C PHE A 96 6.34 0.20 -13.01
N PRO A 97 7.46 -0.12 -13.64
CA PRO A 97 8.76 0.51 -13.37
C PRO A 97 8.95 1.22 -12.02
N ILE A 98 8.70 0.52 -10.89
CA ILE A 98 8.64 1.15 -9.55
C ILE A 98 10.01 1.66 -9.12
N LYS A 99 10.08 2.92 -8.69
CA LYS A 99 11.30 3.56 -8.18
C LYS A 99 11.07 4.22 -6.83
N LEU A 100 12.01 3.95 -5.91
CA LEU A 100 12.08 4.60 -4.60
C LEU A 100 13.14 5.71 -4.62
N HIS A 101 12.71 6.94 -4.34
CA HIS A 101 13.55 8.14 -4.31
C HIS A 101 13.67 8.64 -2.88
N LYS A 102 14.89 9.00 -2.49
CA LYS A 102 15.23 9.47 -1.15
C LYS A 102 15.62 10.95 -1.23
N THR A 103 15.07 11.78 -0.35
CA THR A 103 15.37 13.22 -0.28
C THR A 103 16.27 13.60 0.89
N ALA A 104 16.39 12.74 1.91
CA ALA A 104 17.29 12.92 3.04
C ALA A 104 17.70 11.58 3.67
N GLU A 105 18.83 11.60 4.37
CA GLU A 105 19.26 10.52 5.24
C GLU A 105 18.30 10.33 6.42
N LEU A 106 18.16 9.08 6.87
CA LEU A 106 17.43 8.73 8.09
C LEU A 106 18.46 8.14 9.06
N ASP A 107 18.53 8.71 10.26
CA ASP A 107 19.39 8.23 11.34
C ASP A 107 18.88 6.87 11.86
N PRO A 108 19.69 5.80 11.77
CA PRO A 108 19.32 4.48 12.27
C PRO A 108 19.14 4.42 13.79
N ASN A 109 19.49 5.48 14.53
CA ASN A 109 19.25 5.59 15.97
C ASN A 109 17.89 6.21 16.32
N GLN A 110 17.10 6.61 15.32
CA GLN A 110 15.77 7.18 15.49
C GLN A 110 14.69 6.23 14.93
N ASN A 111 13.47 6.37 15.45
CA ASN A 111 12.30 5.66 14.92
C ASN A 111 11.44 6.62 14.12
N TYR A 112 10.71 6.07 13.14
CA TYR A 112 9.96 6.86 12.15
C TYR A 112 8.53 6.36 12.00
N ILE A 113 7.62 7.30 11.75
CA ILE A 113 6.31 7.03 11.16
C ILE A 113 6.28 7.67 9.77
N MET A 114 6.30 6.84 8.74
CA MET A 114 6.19 7.25 7.34
C MET A 114 4.73 7.27 6.92
N GLY A 115 4.20 8.44 6.58
CA GLY A 115 2.85 8.56 6.04
C GLY A 115 2.89 8.44 4.52
N TYR A 116 2.34 7.35 3.98
CA TYR A 116 2.27 7.05 2.55
C TYR A 116 1.01 7.62 1.91
N HIS A 117 1.17 8.32 0.79
CA HIS A 117 0.11 8.99 0.03
C HIS A 117 0.38 8.86 -1.48
N PRO A 118 -0.64 8.80 -2.35
CA PRO A 118 -2.00 8.38 -2.05
C PRO A 118 -2.09 6.85 -1.85
N HIS A 119 -3.22 6.34 -1.37
CA HIS A 119 -3.48 4.91 -1.22
C HIS A 119 -3.51 4.17 -2.57
N GLY A 120 -4.08 4.78 -3.62
CA GLY A 120 -4.45 4.06 -4.85
C GLY A 120 -5.47 2.95 -4.61
N VAL A 121 -5.74 2.11 -5.60
CA VAL A 121 -6.68 0.98 -5.44
C VAL A 121 -6.07 -0.14 -4.58
N MET A 122 -4.78 -0.42 -4.74
CA MET A 122 -4.10 -1.56 -4.13
C MET A 122 -2.83 -1.22 -3.33
N SER A 123 -2.38 0.05 -3.32
CA SER A 123 -1.11 0.47 -2.72
C SER A 123 0.11 -0.37 -3.16
N ILE A 124 0.22 -0.66 -4.46
CA ILE A 124 1.28 -1.51 -5.02
C ILE A 124 2.65 -0.88 -4.79
N GLY A 125 2.79 0.43 -4.99
CA GLY A 125 4.04 1.14 -4.70
C GLY A 125 4.43 1.02 -3.23
N GLY A 126 3.47 1.19 -2.32
CA GLY A 126 3.69 1.07 -0.87
C GLY A 126 4.16 -0.32 -0.49
N PHE A 127 3.46 -1.35 -0.94
CA PHE A 127 3.84 -2.73 -0.66
C PHE A 127 5.20 -3.09 -1.27
N ASN A 128 5.46 -2.76 -2.54
CA ASN A 128 6.72 -3.13 -3.19
C ASN A 128 7.91 -2.39 -2.56
N ASN A 129 7.75 -1.11 -2.19
CA ASN A 129 8.83 -0.31 -1.58
C ASN A 129 9.14 -0.64 -0.13
N PHE A 130 8.12 -0.93 0.68
CA PHE A 130 8.30 -1.05 2.14
C PHE A 130 8.04 -2.49 2.64
N GLY A 131 7.18 -3.24 1.96
CA GLY A 131 6.88 -4.65 2.23
C GLY A 131 7.88 -5.64 1.60
N THR A 132 8.64 -5.24 0.58
CA THR A 132 9.62 -6.09 -0.10
C THR A 132 10.96 -5.39 -0.23
N ASP A 133 11.98 -6.08 -0.76
CA ASP A 133 13.29 -5.49 -1.03
C ASP A 133 13.51 -5.24 -2.55
N ALA A 134 12.45 -5.34 -3.35
CA ALA A 134 12.54 -5.24 -4.81
C ALA A 134 13.10 -3.91 -5.30
N THR A 135 12.85 -2.81 -4.59
CA THR A 135 13.28 -1.45 -4.95
C THR A 135 14.56 -1.00 -4.24
N GLY A 136 15.23 -1.91 -3.51
CA GLY A 136 16.49 -1.63 -2.83
C GLY A 136 16.33 -0.72 -1.60
N PHE A 137 15.24 -0.86 -0.84
CA PHE A 137 15.03 -0.09 0.39
C PHE A 137 16.21 -0.21 1.37
N PRO A 138 16.75 -1.42 1.68
CA PRO A 138 17.86 -1.56 2.61
C PRO A 138 19.14 -0.82 2.17
N ASP A 139 19.38 -0.73 0.86
CA ASP A 139 20.53 -0.01 0.30
C ASP A 139 20.34 1.51 0.38
N LYS A 140 19.10 1.98 0.21
CA LYS A 140 18.75 3.41 0.26
C LYS A 140 18.68 3.95 1.69
N PHE A 141 18.24 3.14 2.64
CA PHE A 141 18.08 3.51 4.05
C PHE A 141 18.77 2.48 4.94
N PRO A 142 20.11 2.45 4.93
CA PRO A 142 20.87 1.48 5.72
C PRO A 142 20.56 1.62 7.20
N GLY A 143 20.34 0.49 7.88
CA GLY A 143 19.97 0.46 9.30
C GLY A 143 18.50 0.81 9.60
N ILE A 144 17.69 1.16 8.59
CA ILE A 144 16.25 1.38 8.76
C ILE A 144 15.47 0.11 8.42
N LYS A 145 14.59 -0.31 9.33
CA LYS A 145 13.72 -1.47 9.17
C LYS A 145 12.28 -1.00 8.91
N PRO A 146 11.76 -1.12 7.67
CA PRO A 146 10.40 -0.74 7.37
C PRO A 146 9.41 -1.83 7.81
N TYR A 147 8.28 -1.39 8.37
CA TYR A 147 7.11 -2.18 8.72
C TYR A 147 5.90 -1.58 8.00
N PHE A 148 5.49 -2.18 6.88
CA PHE A 148 4.29 -1.76 6.15
C PHE A 148 3.04 -2.23 6.90
N LEU A 149 2.14 -1.30 7.23
CA LEU A 149 0.96 -1.61 8.03
C LEU A 149 -0.32 -1.64 7.19
N THR A 150 -1.13 -2.68 7.40
CA THR A 150 -2.39 -2.88 6.67
C THR A 150 -3.58 -3.09 7.61
N LEU A 151 -4.79 -3.13 7.04
CA LEU A 151 -6.02 -3.37 7.77
C LEU A 151 -5.96 -4.67 8.59
N LYS A 152 -6.35 -4.61 9.88
CA LYS A 152 -6.35 -5.76 10.80
C LYS A 152 -7.14 -6.96 10.30
N LEU A 153 -8.24 -6.73 9.57
CA LEU A 153 -9.05 -7.80 8.97
C LEU A 153 -8.22 -8.74 8.07
N LEU A 154 -7.26 -8.21 7.32
CA LEU A 154 -6.39 -9.04 6.46
C LEU A 154 -5.53 -10.01 7.25
N HIS A 155 -5.16 -9.65 8.48
CA HIS A 155 -4.37 -10.48 9.39
C HIS A 155 -5.21 -11.55 10.11
N GLN A 156 -6.53 -11.50 9.96
CA GLN A 156 -7.47 -12.49 10.49
C GLN A 156 -7.95 -13.49 9.43
N LEU A 157 -7.52 -13.32 8.17
CA LEU A 157 -7.84 -14.27 7.10
C LEU A 157 -6.82 -15.43 7.14
N PRO A 158 -7.27 -16.68 7.37
CA PRO A 158 -6.38 -17.84 7.39
C PRO A 158 -5.53 -17.97 6.13
N ILE A 159 -4.29 -18.47 6.25
CA ILE A 159 -3.25 -18.63 5.19
C ILE A 159 -2.80 -17.29 4.57
N TYR A 160 -3.73 -16.37 4.30
CA TYR A 160 -3.44 -15.04 3.82
C TYR A 160 -2.64 -14.23 4.83
N ARG A 161 -2.94 -14.37 6.13
CA ARG A 161 -2.17 -13.74 7.20
C ARG A 161 -0.71 -14.20 7.20
N GLU A 162 -0.43 -15.48 6.93
CA GLU A 162 0.93 -16.02 6.85
C GLU A 162 1.65 -15.45 5.64
N TYR A 163 0.96 -15.32 4.50
CA TYR A 163 1.50 -14.70 3.29
C TYR A 163 1.95 -13.26 3.56
N ILE A 164 1.10 -12.40 4.13
CA ILE A 164 1.48 -11.00 4.40
C ILE A 164 2.49 -10.89 5.56
N SER A 165 2.36 -11.73 6.58
CA SER A 165 3.26 -11.77 7.73
C SER A 165 4.69 -12.18 7.31
N ALA A 166 4.82 -13.09 6.33
CA ALA A 166 6.12 -13.47 5.75
C ALA A 166 6.87 -12.29 5.10
N TYR A 167 6.17 -11.28 4.58
CA TYR A 167 6.79 -10.03 4.12
C TYR A 167 7.15 -9.06 5.26
N GLY A 168 6.73 -9.36 6.49
CA GLY A 168 6.85 -8.49 7.66
C GLY A 168 5.76 -7.42 7.73
N VAL A 169 4.66 -7.60 6.99
CA VAL A 169 3.49 -6.71 7.09
C VAL A 169 2.85 -6.92 8.45
N CYS A 170 2.52 -5.83 9.13
CA CYS A 170 1.86 -5.84 10.44
C CYS A 170 0.50 -5.16 10.33
N ASP A 171 -0.36 -5.28 11.34
CA ASP A 171 -1.63 -4.57 11.33
C ASP A 171 -1.46 -3.11 11.77
N VAL A 172 -2.35 -2.22 11.32
CA VAL A 172 -2.32 -0.78 11.59
C VAL A 172 -2.96 -0.37 12.91
N SER A 173 -3.08 -1.30 13.88
CA SER A 173 -3.58 -0.97 15.21
C SER A 173 -2.60 -0.11 16.01
N LYS A 174 -3.12 0.58 17.02
CA LYS A 174 -2.31 1.34 17.96
C LYS A 174 -1.30 0.42 18.65
N GLU A 175 -1.73 -0.77 19.05
CA GLU A 175 -0.93 -1.76 19.76
C GLU A 175 0.29 -2.18 18.93
N SER A 176 0.07 -2.45 17.63
CA SER A 176 1.13 -2.76 16.66
C SER A 176 2.15 -1.64 16.51
N ILE A 177 1.66 -0.40 16.31
CA ILE A 177 2.51 0.78 16.17
C ILE A 177 3.35 1.00 17.44
N GLU A 178 2.74 0.89 18.63
CA GLU A 178 3.45 1.01 19.90
C GLU A 178 4.48 -0.09 20.08
N TYR A 179 4.13 -1.34 19.77
CA TYR A 179 5.04 -2.48 19.88
C TYR A 179 6.29 -2.30 19.04
N ILE A 180 6.13 -1.89 17.77
CA ILE A 180 7.25 -1.69 16.84
C ILE A 180 8.13 -0.51 17.28
N LEU A 181 7.52 0.62 17.66
CA LEU A 181 8.27 1.83 18.04
C LEU A 181 8.94 1.73 19.42
N ARG A 182 8.51 0.78 20.27
CA ARG A 182 9.11 0.51 21.59
C ARG A 182 10.14 -0.61 21.60
N GLN A 183 10.41 -1.23 20.45
CA GLN A 183 11.48 -2.23 20.38
C GLN A 183 12.81 -1.62 20.89
N PRO A 184 13.64 -2.42 21.59
CA PRO A 184 14.94 -1.96 22.06
C PRO A 184 15.84 -1.49 20.92
N THR A 185 15.75 -2.14 19.76
CA THR A 185 16.47 -1.76 18.55
C THR A 185 15.84 -0.54 17.90
N LYS A 186 16.64 0.49 17.64
CA LYS A 186 16.25 1.69 16.89
C LYS A 186 16.24 1.42 15.38
N GLY A 187 15.86 2.44 14.60
CA GLY A 187 15.79 2.36 13.14
C GLY A 187 14.47 1.78 12.63
N ASN A 188 13.45 1.63 13.48
CA ASN A 188 12.16 1.12 13.03
C ASN A 188 11.36 2.22 12.33
N ALA A 189 10.92 1.94 11.10
CA ALA A 189 10.05 2.83 10.34
C ALA A 189 8.69 2.16 10.13
N VAL A 190 7.68 2.65 10.83
CA VAL A 190 6.29 2.24 10.62
C VAL A 190 5.74 2.99 9.40
N VAL A 191 5.24 2.27 8.40
CA VAL A 191 4.70 2.86 7.17
C VAL A 191 3.19 2.68 7.14
N ILE A 192 2.48 3.80 7.09
CA ILE A 192 1.02 3.84 7.18
C ILE A 192 0.45 4.53 5.93
N VAL A 193 -0.46 3.85 5.23
CA VAL A 193 -1.25 4.48 4.18
C VAL A 193 -2.38 5.28 4.84
N ILE A 194 -2.16 6.58 5.03
CA ILE A 194 -2.94 7.40 5.98
C ILE A 194 -4.40 7.54 5.57
N GLY A 195 -4.66 7.75 4.27
CA GLY A 195 -6.01 7.93 3.76
C GLY A 195 -6.88 6.66 3.83
N GLY A 196 -6.24 5.49 3.85
CA GLY A 196 -6.89 4.19 3.96
C GLY A 196 -7.91 3.93 2.86
N ALA A 197 -8.89 3.04 3.15
CA ALA A 197 -9.95 2.67 2.22
C ALA A 197 -10.84 3.85 1.76
N LYS A 198 -10.84 4.98 2.48
CA LYS A 198 -11.59 6.18 2.08
C LYS A 198 -10.91 6.88 0.90
N GLU A 199 -9.58 6.93 0.91
CA GLU A 199 -8.77 7.55 -0.14
C GLU A 199 -8.70 6.71 -1.41
N SER A 200 -8.76 5.38 -1.31
CA SER A 200 -8.83 4.53 -2.50
C SER A 200 -10.06 4.80 -3.38
N LEU A 201 -11.10 5.45 -2.84
CA LEU A 201 -12.25 5.91 -3.63
C LEU A 201 -11.97 7.14 -4.50
N GLU A 202 -10.84 7.82 -4.25
CA GLU A 202 -10.34 8.98 -5.01
C GLU A 202 -9.22 8.57 -5.99
N ALA A 203 -8.99 7.27 -6.18
CA ALA A 203 -7.93 6.73 -7.04
C ALA A 203 -8.26 6.87 -8.54
N ASN A 204 -8.59 8.08 -8.96
CA ASN A 204 -8.71 8.45 -10.37
C ASN A 204 -7.31 8.75 -10.92
N PRO A 205 -7.02 8.37 -12.18
CA PRO A 205 -5.76 8.72 -12.80
C PRO A 205 -5.55 10.24 -12.81
N HIS A 206 -4.32 10.67 -12.55
CA HIS A 206 -4.01 12.10 -12.38
C HIS A 206 -4.38 12.91 -13.63
N HIS A 207 -4.21 12.36 -14.84
CA HIS A 207 -4.53 13.04 -16.10
C HIS A 207 -6.04 13.23 -16.34
N THR A 208 -6.88 12.70 -15.45
CA THR A 208 -8.35 12.88 -15.47
C THR A 208 -8.85 13.80 -14.36
N THR A 209 -7.95 14.37 -13.56
CA THR A 209 -8.29 15.23 -12.41
C THR A 209 -7.52 16.55 -12.45
N ASP A 210 -8.10 17.60 -11.86
CA ASP A 210 -7.44 18.90 -11.70
C ASP A 210 -6.60 18.98 -10.42
N ALA A 211 -6.81 18.05 -9.49
CA ALA A 211 -6.15 18.00 -8.19
C ALA A 211 -6.02 16.57 -7.66
N GLU A 212 -5.02 16.37 -6.81
CA GLU A 212 -4.78 15.14 -6.09
C GLU A 212 -5.49 15.18 -4.73
N ARG A 213 -6.55 14.38 -4.61
CA ARG A 213 -7.40 14.39 -3.42
C ARG A 213 -6.88 13.42 -2.36
N ILE A 214 -6.35 13.97 -1.27
CA ILE A 214 -5.67 13.22 -0.21
C ILE A 214 -6.49 13.27 1.09
N VAL A 215 -6.89 12.11 1.61
CA VAL A 215 -7.69 12.01 2.84
C VAL A 215 -6.75 12.17 4.04
N LEU A 216 -6.67 13.40 4.54
CA LEU A 216 -5.73 13.75 5.62
C LEU A 216 -6.29 14.75 6.63
N LEU A 217 -7.26 15.61 6.29
CA LEU A 217 -7.69 16.72 7.15
C LEU A 217 -7.99 16.29 8.60
N ASN A 218 -8.70 15.17 8.75
CA ASN A 218 -9.15 14.65 10.04
C ASN A 218 -8.30 13.46 10.55
N ARG A 219 -7.22 13.08 9.85
CA ARG A 219 -6.42 11.88 10.15
C ARG A 219 -5.27 12.17 11.11
N LYS A 220 -5.57 12.66 12.31
CA LYS A 220 -4.54 13.10 13.28
C LYS A 220 -3.94 11.98 14.15
N GLY A 221 -4.44 10.75 14.03
CA GLY A 221 -4.03 9.62 14.88
C GLY A 221 -2.55 9.26 14.79
N PHE A 222 -1.97 9.28 13.58
CA PHE A 222 -0.55 8.96 13.39
C PHE A 222 0.37 10.04 13.98
N VAL A 223 -0.05 11.31 13.95
CA VAL A 223 0.66 12.44 14.58
C VAL A 223 0.66 12.29 16.10
N LYS A 224 -0.50 11.97 16.68
CA LYS A 224 -0.63 11.66 18.11
C LYS A 224 0.28 10.49 18.51
N MET A 225 0.39 9.47 17.65
CA MET A 225 1.30 8.33 17.90
C MET A 225 2.77 8.73 17.83
N ALA A 226 3.16 9.53 16.84
CA ALA A 226 4.52 10.07 16.72
C ALA A 226 4.93 10.84 17.98
N LEU A 227 4.08 11.75 18.47
CA LEU A 227 4.31 12.50 19.70
C LEU A 227 4.48 11.57 20.91
N ARG A 228 3.54 10.63 21.12
CA ARG A 228 3.59 9.70 22.26
C ARG A 228 4.85 8.85 22.31
N GLN A 229 5.34 8.43 21.15
CA GLN A 229 6.50 7.53 21.07
C GLN A 229 7.83 8.26 20.81
N GLY A 230 7.80 9.54 20.47
CA GLY A 230 9.00 10.29 20.03
C GLY A 230 9.54 9.78 18.70
N ALA A 231 8.64 9.40 17.78
CA ALA A 231 9.01 8.94 16.45
C ALA A 231 8.88 10.08 15.44
N ASN A 232 9.92 10.29 14.63
CA ASN A 232 9.93 11.34 13.62
C ASN A 232 8.91 11.05 12.51
N LEU A 233 8.20 12.07 12.06
CA LEU A 233 7.25 11.93 10.95
C LEU A 233 7.99 12.07 9.62
N VAL A 234 7.65 11.25 8.64
CA VAL A 234 8.23 11.34 7.28
C VAL A 234 7.10 11.35 6.27
N PRO A 235 6.87 12.46 5.53
CA PRO A 235 5.91 12.47 4.44
C PRO A 235 6.44 11.63 3.27
N VAL A 236 5.61 10.78 2.70
CA VAL A 236 5.92 9.97 1.53
C VAL A 236 4.82 10.16 0.49
N TYR A 237 5.20 10.53 -0.73
CA TYR A 237 4.26 10.68 -1.84
C TYR A 237 4.65 9.76 -3.01
N SER A 238 3.66 9.09 -3.62
CA SER A 238 3.83 8.13 -4.70
C SER A 238 3.12 8.57 -5.98
N PHE A 239 3.88 9.12 -6.91
CA PHE A 239 3.40 9.52 -8.23
C PHE A 239 3.12 8.27 -9.08
N GLY A 240 2.00 8.25 -9.80
CA GLY A 240 1.55 7.13 -10.63
C GLY A 240 0.74 6.05 -9.89
N GLU A 241 0.60 6.14 -8.56
CA GLU A 241 -0.12 5.13 -7.76
C GLU A 241 -1.61 5.07 -8.09
N ASN A 242 -2.24 6.22 -8.40
CA ASN A 242 -3.65 6.29 -8.77
C ASN A 242 -3.91 5.89 -10.24
N ASP A 243 -2.88 5.82 -11.08
CA ASP A 243 -3.01 5.62 -12.53
C ASP A 243 -3.08 4.14 -12.94
N ILE A 244 -2.82 3.23 -12.01
CA ILE A 244 -2.72 1.79 -12.31
C ILE A 244 -4.06 1.14 -12.63
N TYR A 245 -5.17 1.85 -12.39
CA TYR A 245 -6.54 1.43 -12.72
C TYR A 245 -7.41 2.65 -13.08
N HIS A 246 -8.55 2.39 -13.74
CA HIS A 246 -9.63 3.35 -13.88
C HIS A 246 -10.80 2.96 -12.98
N LEU A 247 -11.40 3.92 -12.27
CA LEU A 247 -12.66 3.68 -11.58
C LEU A 247 -13.79 3.63 -12.64
N VAL A 248 -14.61 2.57 -12.62
CA VAL A 248 -15.60 2.30 -13.68
C VAL A 248 -16.91 3.05 -13.46
N LEU A 249 -17.21 3.35 -12.20
CA LEU A 249 -18.43 4.04 -11.83
C LEU A 249 -18.10 5.48 -11.46
N ASP A 250 -18.93 6.42 -11.93
CA ASP A 250 -18.87 7.82 -11.51
C ASP A 250 -19.02 7.91 -9.99
N ASN A 251 -17.87 8.12 -9.35
CA ASN A 251 -17.76 8.14 -7.90
C ASN A 251 -17.69 9.55 -7.33
N GLU A 252 -18.25 10.50 -8.08
CA GLU A 252 -18.32 11.90 -7.71
C GLU A 252 -18.93 12.09 -6.31
N PRO A 253 -18.45 13.08 -5.53
CA PRO A 253 -19.01 13.39 -4.23
C PRO A 253 -20.53 13.58 -4.30
N GLY A 254 -21.27 12.71 -3.59
CA GLY A 254 -22.73 12.77 -3.52
C GLY A 254 -23.47 11.77 -4.42
N SER A 255 -22.79 11.05 -5.31
CA SER A 255 -23.40 10.04 -6.17
C SER A 255 -24.02 8.88 -5.37
N ARG A 256 -25.01 8.18 -5.95
CA ARG A 256 -25.63 7.00 -5.30
C ARG A 256 -24.60 5.90 -5.04
N VAL A 257 -23.67 5.72 -5.97
CA VAL A 257 -22.54 4.79 -5.86
C VAL A 257 -21.68 5.16 -4.65
N ARG A 258 -21.31 6.44 -4.53
CA ARG A 258 -20.50 6.94 -3.41
C ARG A 258 -21.19 6.74 -2.06
N LYS A 259 -22.50 6.97 -1.99
CA LYS A 259 -23.30 6.74 -0.77
C LYS A 259 -23.29 5.27 -0.37
N PHE A 260 -23.47 4.35 -1.32
CA PHE A 260 -23.40 2.91 -1.08
C PHE A 260 -22.01 2.47 -0.63
N GLN A 261 -20.95 2.88 -1.34
CA GLN A 261 -19.57 2.55 -0.98
C GLN A 261 -19.21 3.04 0.43
N ARG A 262 -19.63 4.25 0.81
CA ARG A 262 -19.44 4.78 2.16
C ARG A 262 -20.22 4.00 3.22
N ALA A 263 -21.45 3.59 2.92
CA ALA A 263 -22.24 2.75 3.83
C ALA A 263 -21.58 1.38 4.04
N TRP A 264 -21.13 0.75 2.95
CA TRP A 264 -20.40 -0.52 3.00
C TRP A 264 -19.10 -0.41 3.79
N GLN A 265 -18.30 0.64 3.55
CA GLN A 265 -17.06 0.88 4.30
C GLN A 265 -17.30 1.04 5.80
N LYS A 266 -18.37 1.75 6.19
CA LYS A 266 -18.72 1.90 7.60
C LYS A 266 -19.10 0.56 8.25
N LEU A 267 -19.70 -0.35 7.49
CA LEU A 267 -20.15 -1.65 7.99
C LEU A 267 -19.03 -2.69 8.02
N PHE A 268 -18.19 -2.74 6.98
CA PHE A 268 -17.24 -3.83 6.77
C PHE A 268 -15.76 -3.40 6.81
N GLY A 269 -15.47 -2.10 6.86
CA GLY A 269 -14.10 -1.59 6.99
C GLY A 269 -13.26 -1.60 5.70
N PHE A 270 -13.83 -2.00 4.56
CA PHE A 270 -13.17 -1.96 3.24
C PHE A 270 -14.07 -1.35 2.16
N ALA A 271 -13.46 -0.85 1.09
CA ALA A 271 -14.17 -0.19 -0.01
C ALA A 271 -14.56 -1.19 -1.12
N PRO A 272 -15.84 -1.30 -1.52
CA PRO A 272 -16.21 -2.06 -2.70
C PRO A 272 -15.96 -1.19 -3.94
N ILE A 273 -14.72 -1.19 -4.41
CA ILE A 273 -14.29 -0.41 -5.58
C ILE A 273 -14.51 -1.25 -6.83
N ILE A 274 -15.22 -0.69 -7.81
CA ILE A 274 -15.30 -1.26 -9.15
C ILE A 274 -14.30 -0.51 -10.02
N PHE A 275 -13.28 -1.22 -10.47
CA PHE A 275 -12.19 -0.68 -11.27
C PHE A 275 -11.96 -1.54 -12.52
N ALA A 276 -11.47 -0.89 -13.57
CA ALA A 276 -11.09 -1.51 -14.83
C ALA A 276 -9.58 -1.41 -15.03
N GLY A 277 -9.00 -2.51 -15.46
CA GLY A 277 -7.63 -2.60 -15.92
C GLY A 277 -7.56 -3.17 -17.33
N ARG A 278 -6.40 -3.71 -17.68
CA ARG A 278 -6.14 -4.42 -18.93
C ARG A 278 -6.40 -5.92 -18.80
N GLY A 279 -6.45 -6.62 -19.93
CA GLY A 279 -6.50 -8.08 -19.95
C GLY A 279 -5.14 -8.74 -19.79
N LEU A 280 -5.15 -10.06 -19.59
CA LEU A 280 -3.91 -10.86 -19.57
C LEU A 280 -3.25 -10.91 -20.96
N PHE A 281 -4.07 -10.92 -22.02
CA PHE A 281 -3.64 -11.01 -23.42
C PHE A 281 -4.10 -9.83 -24.28
N ASN A 282 -4.66 -8.78 -23.67
CA ASN A 282 -5.10 -7.57 -24.36
C ASN A 282 -4.78 -6.33 -23.51
N TYR A 283 -4.80 -5.15 -24.13
CA TYR A 283 -4.40 -3.91 -23.45
C TYR A 283 -5.57 -3.08 -22.89
N ASN A 284 -6.81 -3.36 -23.29
CA ASN A 284 -7.90 -2.38 -23.13
C ASN A 284 -9.09 -2.90 -22.28
N PHE A 285 -9.11 -4.17 -21.88
CA PHE A 285 -10.22 -4.71 -21.07
C PHE A 285 -9.80 -5.90 -20.19
N GLY A 286 -9.89 -5.72 -18.87
CA GLY A 286 -9.74 -6.78 -17.87
C GLY A 286 -9.56 -6.24 -16.45
N MET A 287 -8.91 -7.05 -15.60
CA MET A 287 -8.67 -6.73 -14.19
C MET A 287 -7.17 -6.66 -13.83
N VAL A 288 -6.28 -6.84 -14.80
CA VAL A 288 -4.84 -6.66 -14.59
C VAL A 288 -4.55 -5.15 -14.55
N PRO A 289 -3.72 -4.65 -13.63
CA PRO A 289 -3.33 -3.25 -13.61
C PRO A 289 -2.73 -2.74 -14.92
N TYR A 290 -2.88 -1.43 -15.19
CA TYR A 290 -2.17 -0.75 -16.26
C TYR A 290 -0.68 -0.63 -15.95
N ARG A 291 0.13 -0.60 -17.01
CA ARG A 291 1.59 -0.67 -16.94
C ARG A 291 2.19 0.73 -16.80
N VAL A 292 1.91 1.40 -15.69
CA VAL A 292 2.29 2.81 -15.42
C VAL A 292 3.50 2.90 -14.48
N PRO A 293 4.47 3.81 -14.72
CA PRO A 293 5.57 4.07 -13.78
C PRO A 293 5.09 4.57 -12.41
N ILE A 294 5.50 3.91 -11.33
CA ILE A 294 5.25 4.37 -9.95
C ILE A 294 6.54 4.94 -9.36
N ASN A 295 6.53 6.22 -8.95
CA ASN A 295 7.68 6.90 -8.37
C ASN A 295 7.36 7.37 -6.96
N THR A 296 7.89 6.68 -5.96
CA THR A 296 7.68 7.01 -4.56
C THR A 296 8.84 7.85 -4.05
N VAL A 297 8.54 9.04 -3.54
CA VAL A 297 9.49 9.99 -2.96
C VAL A 297 9.32 10.01 -1.44
N VAL A 298 10.40 9.67 -0.73
CA VAL A 298 10.46 9.76 0.73
C VAL A 298 11.02 11.13 1.11
N GLY A 299 10.20 11.93 1.78
CA GLY A 299 10.51 13.28 2.23
C GLY A 299 11.51 13.35 3.38
N LYS A 300 11.80 14.58 3.81
CA LYS A 300 12.69 14.85 4.96
C LYS A 300 11.97 14.52 6.27
N PRO A 301 12.68 14.02 7.30
CA PRO A 301 12.08 13.76 8.58
C PRO A 301 11.71 15.07 9.30
N ILE A 302 10.48 15.13 9.80
CA ILE A 302 10.01 16.14 10.74
C ILE A 302 10.37 15.63 12.13
N ILE A 303 11.26 16.36 12.82
CA ILE A 303 11.72 15.99 14.15
C ILE A 303 10.57 16.15 15.15
N VAL A 304 10.33 15.10 15.94
CA VAL A 304 9.25 15.06 16.93
C VAL A 304 9.84 14.86 18.32
N GLU A 305 9.60 15.82 19.20
CA GLU A 305 9.90 15.67 20.62
C GLU A 305 8.83 14.80 21.29
N LYS A 306 9.28 13.83 22.08
CA LYS A 306 8.38 12.89 22.76
C LYS A 306 7.52 13.62 23.80
N ASP A 307 6.23 13.38 23.70
CA ASP A 307 5.21 13.86 24.63
C ASP A 307 4.20 12.73 24.88
N PRO A 308 4.27 12.04 26.03
CA PRO A 308 3.37 10.92 26.33
C PRO A 308 1.88 11.30 26.39
N SER A 309 1.56 12.58 26.60
CA SER A 309 0.19 13.09 26.74
C SER A 309 0.03 14.44 26.02
N PRO A 310 0.18 14.47 24.68
CA PRO A 310 0.20 15.71 23.94
C PRO A 310 -1.18 16.38 23.95
N SER A 311 -1.19 17.72 24.08
CA SER A 311 -2.40 18.52 23.92
C SER A 311 -2.93 18.45 22.49
N GLN A 312 -4.23 18.73 22.31
CA GLN A 312 -4.83 18.77 20.98
C GLN A 312 -4.18 19.83 20.09
N GLU A 313 -3.83 20.99 20.66
CA GLU A 313 -3.10 22.06 19.97
C GLU A 313 -1.74 21.58 19.43
N LYS A 314 -0.97 20.83 20.22
CA LYS A 314 0.32 20.28 19.78
C LYS A 314 0.15 19.26 18.66
N ILE A 315 -0.90 18.43 18.72
CA ILE A 315 -1.26 17.50 17.65
C ILE A 315 -1.63 18.27 16.37
N ASP A 316 -2.42 19.32 16.49
CA ASP A 316 -2.90 20.13 15.37
C ASP A 316 -1.74 20.87 14.68
N ASN A 317 -0.90 21.55 15.46
CA ASN A 317 0.29 22.25 14.94
C ASN A 317 1.25 21.30 14.21
N LEU A 318 1.51 20.11 14.76
CA LEU A 318 2.38 19.13 14.10
C LEU A 318 1.72 18.52 12.86
N HIS A 319 0.39 18.33 12.88
CA HIS A 319 -0.37 17.84 11.72
C HIS A 319 -0.37 18.86 10.57
N GLU A 320 -0.57 20.14 10.87
CA GLU A 320 -0.47 21.23 9.88
C GLU A 320 0.93 21.30 9.28
N ARG A 321 1.97 21.18 10.11
CA ARG A 321 3.36 21.07 9.62
C ARG A 321 3.52 19.87 8.71
N TYR A 322 3.03 18.69 9.08
CA TYR A 322 3.08 17.50 8.24
C TYR A 322 2.40 17.72 6.87
N MET A 323 1.20 18.31 6.86
CA MET A 323 0.46 18.62 5.63
C MET A 323 1.23 19.62 4.75
N LYS A 324 1.85 20.63 5.34
CA LYS A 324 2.70 21.60 4.62
C LYS A 324 3.89 20.90 3.97
N GLU A 325 4.63 20.07 4.72
CA GLU A 325 5.79 19.34 4.19
C GLU A 325 5.40 18.32 3.12
N LEU A 326 4.25 17.65 3.24
CA LEU A 326 3.73 16.76 2.20
C LEU A 326 3.37 17.53 0.92
N ARG A 327 2.76 18.71 1.04
CA ARG A 327 2.46 19.57 -0.10
C ARG A 327 3.74 20.05 -0.79
N THR A 328 4.71 20.54 -0.02
CA THR A 328 6.03 20.92 -0.55
C THR A 328 6.70 19.75 -1.26
N LEU A 329 6.71 18.56 -0.65
CA LEU A 329 7.29 17.36 -1.27
C LEU A 329 6.64 17.05 -2.63
N PHE A 330 5.33 17.19 -2.73
CA PHE A 330 4.60 17.02 -3.98
C PHE A 330 4.97 18.12 -4.99
N ASP A 331 4.86 19.39 -4.61
CA ASP A 331 5.12 20.53 -5.50
C ASP A 331 6.55 20.52 -6.06
N ASP A 332 7.54 20.13 -5.25
CA ASP A 332 8.95 20.02 -5.66
C ASP A 332 9.19 18.95 -6.73
N HIS A 333 8.29 17.96 -6.84
CA HIS A 333 8.48 16.78 -7.70
C HIS A 333 7.42 16.61 -8.80
N LYS A 334 6.26 17.28 -8.70
CA LYS A 334 5.11 17.08 -9.60
C LYS A 334 5.44 17.32 -11.07
N GLY A 335 6.26 18.34 -11.37
CA GLY A 335 6.68 18.66 -12.73
C GLY A 335 7.48 17.54 -13.39
N LYS A 336 8.32 16.83 -12.61
CA LYS A 336 9.14 15.70 -13.09
C LYS A 336 8.30 14.49 -13.50
N TYR A 337 7.13 14.31 -12.90
CA TYR A 337 6.31 13.11 -13.07
C TYR A 337 5.03 13.36 -13.86
N GLY A 338 4.89 14.53 -14.52
CA GLY A 338 3.79 14.82 -15.44
C GLY A 338 2.52 15.37 -14.79
N TYR A 339 2.60 15.84 -13.54
CA TYR A 339 1.45 16.37 -12.80
C TYR A 339 1.21 17.87 -13.04
N GLY A 340 2.07 18.55 -13.83
CA GLY A 340 1.88 19.94 -14.25
C GLY A 340 1.57 20.90 -13.09
N GLU A 341 0.50 21.67 -13.24
CA GLU A 341 0.02 22.66 -12.26
C GLU A 341 -0.92 22.08 -11.20
N GLN A 342 -1.15 20.76 -11.18
CA GLN A 342 -2.00 20.12 -10.19
C GLN A 342 -1.52 20.43 -8.76
N LYS A 343 -2.45 20.37 -7.82
CA LYS A 343 -2.21 20.61 -6.40
C LYS A 343 -2.80 19.49 -5.58
N ILE A 344 -2.26 19.30 -4.37
CA ILE A 344 -2.91 18.45 -3.37
C ILE A 344 -4.08 19.20 -2.73
N GLU A 345 -5.27 18.62 -2.86
CA GLU A 345 -6.46 18.97 -2.10
C GLU A 345 -6.57 18.00 -0.91
N PHE A 346 -6.37 18.52 0.30
CA PHE A 346 -6.61 17.72 1.49
C PHE A 346 -8.10 17.66 1.77
N ILE A 347 -8.63 16.45 1.91
CA ILE A 347 -10.04 16.19 2.19
C ILE A 347 -10.19 15.40 3.51
N GLU A 348 -11.42 15.38 4.01
CA GLU A 348 -11.79 14.65 5.23
C GLU A 348 -11.74 13.14 5.08
#